data_AF-A0A0L0HUG0-F1
#
_entry.id   AF-A0A0L0HUG0-F1
#
_cell.length_a   1.000
_cell.length_b   1.000
_cell.length_c   1.000
_cell.angle_alpha   90.00
_cell.angle_beta   90.00
_cell.angle_gamma   90.00
#
_symmetry.space_group_name_H-M   'P 1'
#
loop_
_entity.id
_entity.type
_entity.pdbx_description
1 polymer ?
#
loop_
_entity_poly.entity_id
_entity_poly.type
_entity_poly.pdbx_seq_one_letter_code
_entity_poly.pdbx_strand_id
1 'polypeptide(L)'
;MNGEEQAIYCESLVKRVDRLLEDKDTPFADVVQGVIKCLQPAVPYLSTRNIQLLCAQVLSGRLEDDPDEVVDLLGNYENSEDDAAYIVYSLLHHLGHAWPNAFRRLDDEWLARLKTVLLKRSGERCHQMAALLMCEICETRELSLSDLETFDASFLNNLAEMIEQTGSAENEEENYTLVRALLAIHDQFAQKNFARSVIPNRVIEVLQKRIDQSKTLSENFIFIFNREEDRKRRIIMARFLEIVLSSTSARNLWYTNDLGIILDVVIRETNNVDAEDEMLHHSYIRLLPLLLRHPNVTWSERRKQEVEKQLVGIRDGPFVKSSTRKCAERALMDILRP
;
A
#
# COMPACT_ATOMS: atom_id res chain seq x y z
N MET A 1 -19.45 19.24 -16.77
CA MET A 1 -19.16 20.64 -16.40
C MET A 1 -17.76 20.99 -16.86
N ASN A 2 -17.58 22.15 -17.47
CA ASN A 2 -16.25 22.67 -17.80
C ASN A 2 -15.50 23.11 -16.51
N GLY A 3 -14.22 23.46 -16.61
CA GLY A 3 -13.40 23.78 -15.43
C GLY A 3 -13.91 25.00 -14.62
N GLU A 4 -14.48 26.00 -15.29
CA GLU A 4 -14.99 27.21 -14.65
C GLU A 4 -16.32 26.94 -13.94
N GLU A 5 -17.21 26.17 -14.56
CA GLU A 5 -18.45 25.69 -13.94
C GLU A 5 -18.16 24.85 -12.68
N GLN A 6 -17.15 23.97 -12.74
CA GLN A 6 -16.74 23.17 -11.58
C GLN A 6 -16.24 24.07 -10.44
N ALA A 7 -15.45 25.11 -10.74
CA ALA A 7 -14.93 26.03 -9.73
C ALA A 7 -16.06 26.79 -9.02
N ILE A 8 -17.02 27.33 -9.77
CA ILE A 8 -18.18 28.04 -9.22
C ILE A 8 -19.01 27.10 -8.33
N TYR A 9 -19.21 25.86 -8.77
CA TYR A 9 -19.96 24.89 -7.99
C TYR A 9 -19.22 24.46 -6.71
N CYS A 10 -17.90 24.27 -6.78
CA CYS A 10 -17.07 24.03 -5.61
C CYS A 10 -17.17 25.19 -4.59
N GLU A 11 -17.07 26.44 -5.04
CA GLU A 11 -17.17 27.61 -4.15
C GLU A 11 -18.55 27.69 -3.47
N SER A 12 -19.62 27.36 -4.20
CA SER A 12 -20.97 27.26 -3.64
C SER A 12 -21.10 26.15 -2.60
N LEU A 13 -20.48 24.98 -2.85
CA LEU A 13 -20.46 23.86 -1.92
C LEU A 13 -19.67 24.20 -0.65
N VAL A 14 -18.50 24.82 -0.79
CA VAL A 14 -17.68 25.30 0.34
C VAL A 14 -18.53 26.18 1.26
N LYS A 15 -19.20 27.21 0.74
CA LYS A 15 -20.07 28.10 1.53
C LYS A 15 -21.25 27.36 2.20
N ARG A 16 -21.71 26.24 1.64
CA ARG A 16 -22.77 25.42 2.26
C ARG A 16 -22.23 24.56 3.38
N VAL A 17 -21.07 23.95 3.18
CA VAL A 17 -20.38 23.13 4.18
C VAL A 17 -19.91 24.00 5.35
N ASP A 18 -19.28 25.15 5.09
CA ASP A 18 -18.79 26.05 6.14
C ASP A 18 -19.93 26.47 7.08
N ARG A 19 -21.12 26.77 6.54
CA ARG A 19 -22.31 27.07 7.35
C ARG A 19 -22.77 25.92 8.24
N LEU A 20 -22.57 24.66 7.82
CA LEU A 20 -22.85 23.49 8.66
C LEU A 20 -21.81 23.32 9.76
N LEU A 21 -20.58 23.76 9.53
CA LEU A 21 -19.47 23.67 10.48
C LEU A 21 -19.43 24.85 11.48
N GLU A 22 -19.99 26.01 11.12
CA GLU A 22 -20.02 27.22 11.97
C GLU A 22 -20.96 27.09 13.17
N ASP A 23 -22.08 26.39 13.02
CA ASP A 23 -23.05 26.17 14.10
C ASP A 23 -22.44 25.20 15.12
N LYS A 24 -22.06 25.70 16.30
CA LYS A 24 -21.43 24.89 17.36
C LYS A 24 -22.42 24.08 18.20
N ASP A 25 -23.71 24.38 18.12
CA ASP A 25 -24.74 23.75 18.95
C ASP A 25 -25.31 22.49 18.28
N THR A 26 -25.15 22.35 16.97
CA THR A 26 -25.62 21.17 16.21
C THR A 26 -24.82 19.90 16.57
N PRO A 27 -25.41 18.76 16.92
CA PRO A 27 -24.65 17.53 17.20
C PRO A 27 -23.72 17.07 16.06
N PHE A 28 -22.57 16.45 16.36
CA PHE A 28 -21.64 15.96 15.32
C PHE A 28 -22.30 15.00 14.33
N ALA A 29 -23.22 14.16 14.79
CA ALA A 29 -23.99 13.25 13.94
C ALA A 29 -24.74 14.00 12.82
N ASP A 30 -25.39 15.12 13.16
CA ASP A 30 -26.15 15.94 12.22
C ASP A 30 -25.21 16.70 11.27
N VAL A 31 -24.06 17.15 11.76
CA VAL A 31 -23.02 17.79 10.94
C VAL A 31 -22.48 16.80 9.90
N VAL A 32 -22.05 15.62 10.33
CA VAL A 32 -21.49 14.58 9.45
C VAL A 32 -22.53 14.16 8.41
N GLN A 33 -23.78 13.93 8.82
CA GLN A 33 -24.85 13.59 7.89
C GLN A 33 -25.17 14.75 6.92
N GLY A 34 -25.16 15.99 7.40
CA GLY A 34 -25.36 17.19 6.59
C GLY A 34 -24.27 17.39 5.54
N VAL A 35 -23.01 17.18 5.93
CA VAL A 35 -21.84 17.21 5.04
C VAL A 35 -21.99 16.17 3.93
N ILE A 36 -22.27 14.91 4.29
CA ILE A 36 -22.39 13.82 3.31
C ILE A 36 -23.53 14.11 2.33
N LYS A 37 -24.72 14.50 2.83
CA LYS A 37 -25.87 14.88 1.98
C LYS A 37 -25.60 16.11 1.12
N CYS A 38 -24.72 17.01 1.56
CA CYS A 38 -24.33 18.19 0.78
C CYS A 38 -23.37 17.84 -0.37
N LEU A 39 -22.41 16.94 -0.12
CA LEU A 39 -21.36 16.59 -1.07
C LEU A 39 -21.77 15.47 -2.04
N GLN A 40 -22.59 14.50 -1.61
CA GLN A 40 -23.00 13.35 -2.43
C GLN A 40 -23.54 13.76 -3.82
N PRO A 41 -24.47 14.73 -3.96
CA PRO A 41 -24.99 15.11 -5.28
C PRO A 41 -23.92 15.71 -6.21
N ALA A 42 -22.79 16.15 -5.67
CA ALA A 42 -21.72 16.77 -6.43
C ALA A 42 -20.73 15.75 -7.03
N VAL A 43 -20.73 14.50 -6.53
CA VAL A 43 -19.78 13.46 -6.94
C VAL A 43 -19.77 13.23 -8.46
N PRO A 44 -20.92 13.09 -9.16
CA PRO A 44 -20.92 12.86 -10.60
C PRO A 44 -20.41 14.04 -11.44
N TYR A 45 -20.44 15.24 -10.85
CA TYR A 45 -20.20 16.49 -11.59
C TYR A 45 -18.80 17.08 -11.37
N LEU A 46 -18.18 16.75 -10.23
CA LEU A 46 -16.86 17.21 -9.86
C LEU A 46 -15.80 16.16 -10.18
N SER A 47 -14.57 16.63 -10.41
CA SER A 47 -13.40 15.75 -10.48
C SER A 47 -13.10 15.11 -9.11
N THR A 48 -12.45 13.94 -9.11
CA THR A 48 -11.95 13.26 -7.90
C THR A 48 -11.13 14.21 -7.03
N ARG A 49 -10.22 14.98 -7.65
CA ARG A 49 -9.39 15.99 -7.00
C ARG A 49 -10.21 17.06 -6.27
N ASN A 50 -11.24 17.60 -6.91
CA ASN A 50 -12.09 18.63 -6.29
C ASN A 50 -12.85 18.07 -5.08
N ILE A 51 -13.36 16.86 -5.16
CA ILE A 51 -14.03 16.21 -4.02
C ILE A 51 -13.05 15.96 -2.86
N GLN A 52 -11.84 15.48 -3.15
CA GLN A 52 -10.81 15.28 -2.13
C GLN A 52 -10.42 16.59 -1.44
N LEU A 53 -10.25 17.68 -2.20
CA LEU A 53 -9.99 19.01 -1.63
C LEU A 53 -11.13 19.49 -0.74
N LEU A 54 -12.39 19.28 -1.16
CA LEU A 54 -13.56 19.59 -0.33
C LEU A 54 -13.55 18.77 0.96
N CYS A 55 -13.31 17.46 0.88
CA CYS A 55 -13.23 16.58 2.05
C CYS A 55 -12.12 17.00 3.02
N ALA A 56 -10.94 17.35 2.51
CA ALA A 56 -9.84 17.86 3.33
C ALA A 56 -10.21 19.18 4.03
N GLN A 57 -10.88 20.10 3.32
CA GLN A 57 -11.32 21.38 3.90
C GLN A 57 -12.39 21.18 4.98
N VAL A 58 -13.34 20.24 4.78
CA VAL A 58 -14.38 19.95 5.78
C VAL A 58 -13.78 19.55 7.12
N LEU A 59 -12.66 18.82 7.08
CA LEU A 59 -11.98 18.34 8.27
C LEU A 59 -11.25 19.46 9.01
N SER A 60 -10.72 20.48 8.31
CA SER A 60 -9.97 21.61 8.89
C SER A 60 -10.81 22.63 9.70
N GLY A 61 -11.85 22.17 10.37
CA GLY A 61 -12.80 22.99 11.12
C GLY A 61 -13.39 22.22 12.29
N ARG A 62 -14.72 22.27 12.42
CA ARG A 62 -15.41 21.66 13.56
C ARG A 62 -15.17 20.17 13.74
N LEU A 63 -14.98 19.42 12.65
CA LEU A 63 -14.74 17.98 12.71
C LEU A 63 -13.36 17.59 13.29
N GLU A 64 -12.44 18.56 13.44
CA GLU A 64 -11.17 18.37 14.16
C GLU A 64 -11.32 18.48 15.68
N ASP A 65 -12.44 19.04 16.18
CA ASP A 65 -12.64 19.26 17.62
C ASP A 65 -12.78 17.92 18.38
N ASP A 66 -13.41 16.91 17.77
CA ASP A 66 -13.50 15.53 18.30
C ASP A 66 -13.35 14.49 17.17
N PRO A 67 -12.11 14.17 16.76
CA PRO A 67 -11.87 13.23 15.66
C PRO A 67 -12.29 11.80 16.01
N ASP A 68 -12.31 11.42 17.29
CA ASP A 68 -12.75 10.09 17.73
C ASP A 68 -14.25 9.89 17.48
N GLU A 69 -15.07 10.86 17.89
CA GLU A 69 -16.52 10.83 17.63
C GLU A 69 -16.82 10.85 16.13
N VAL A 70 -16.10 11.67 15.36
CA VAL A 70 -16.30 11.75 13.90
C VAL A 70 -15.95 10.44 13.21
N VAL A 71 -14.88 9.75 13.61
CA VAL A 71 -14.54 8.43 13.07
C VAL A 71 -15.61 7.41 13.40
N ASP A 72 -16.15 7.41 14.63
CA ASP A 72 -17.21 6.47 15.01
C ASP A 72 -18.50 6.74 14.23
N LEU A 73 -18.83 8.01 13.96
CA LEU A 73 -20.00 8.39 13.15
C LEU A 73 -19.85 8.01 11.68
N LEU A 74 -18.69 8.30 11.07
CA LEU A 74 -18.36 7.85 9.71
C LEU A 74 -18.30 6.31 9.65
N GLY A 75 -17.79 5.72 10.73
CA GLY A 75 -17.70 4.30 11.04
C GLY A 75 -19.04 3.56 10.95
N ASN A 76 -20.08 4.20 11.48
CA ASN A 76 -21.41 3.62 11.55
C ASN A 76 -22.35 4.13 10.44
N TYR A 77 -21.86 4.96 9.53
CA TYR A 77 -22.71 5.52 8.46
C TYR A 77 -23.12 4.41 7.49
N GLU A 78 -24.42 4.16 7.34
CA GLU A 78 -24.95 3.18 6.39
C GLU A 78 -24.83 3.69 4.95
N ASN A 79 -23.98 3.05 4.15
CA ASN A 79 -23.78 3.42 2.75
C ASN A 79 -24.79 2.69 1.87
N SER A 80 -25.89 3.36 1.51
CA SER A 80 -26.86 2.83 0.54
C SER A 80 -26.44 3.04 -0.91
N GLU A 81 -25.64 4.08 -1.18
CA GLU A 81 -25.23 4.50 -2.53
C GLU A 81 -23.69 4.61 -2.64
N ASP A 82 -23.15 4.31 -3.83
CA ASP A 82 -21.70 4.33 -4.08
C ASP A 82 -21.11 5.74 -3.93
N ASP A 83 -21.86 6.80 -4.27
CA ASP A 83 -21.42 8.19 -4.12
C ASP A 83 -21.32 8.62 -2.65
N ALA A 84 -22.28 8.21 -1.82
CA ALA A 84 -22.23 8.46 -0.38
C ALA A 84 -21.06 7.70 0.25
N ALA A 85 -20.86 6.44 -0.15
CA ALA A 85 -19.72 5.64 0.28
C ALA A 85 -18.38 6.30 -0.08
N TYR A 86 -18.27 6.81 -1.31
CA TYR A 86 -17.08 7.51 -1.76
C TYR A 86 -16.77 8.74 -0.89
N ILE A 87 -17.78 9.55 -0.52
CA ILE A 87 -17.58 10.69 0.40
C ILE A 87 -17.14 10.22 1.78
N VAL A 88 -17.82 9.24 2.36
CA VAL A 88 -17.45 8.69 3.69
C VAL A 88 -16.01 8.19 3.69
N TYR A 89 -15.62 7.42 2.66
CA TYR A 89 -14.28 6.87 2.56
C TYR A 89 -13.23 7.96 2.33
N SER A 90 -13.56 9.00 1.56
CA SER A 90 -12.68 10.16 1.36
C SER A 90 -12.46 10.93 2.66
N LEU A 91 -13.53 11.16 3.43
CA LEU A 91 -13.44 11.81 4.75
C LEU A 91 -12.60 10.97 5.72
N LEU A 92 -12.84 9.67 5.81
CA LEU A 92 -12.03 8.77 6.65
C LEU A 92 -10.55 8.76 6.23
N HIS A 93 -10.27 8.78 4.94
CA HIS A 93 -8.90 8.79 4.41
C HIS A 93 -8.17 10.07 4.85
N HIS A 94 -8.76 11.24 4.62
CA HIS A 94 -8.16 12.52 5.03
C HIS A 94 -8.07 12.64 6.56
N LEU A 95 -9.10 12.19 7.29
CA LEU A 95 -9.12 12.22 8.74
C LEU A 95 -8.04 11.31 9.33
N GLY A 96 -7.81 10.14 8.76
CA GLY A 96 -6.74 9.25 9.21
C GLY A 96 -5.34 9.75 8.87
N HIS A 97 -5.17 10.54 7.81
CA HIS A 97 -3.89 11.22 7.56
C HIS A 97 -3.62 12.36 8.55
N ALA A 98 -4.65 13.13 8.91
CA ALA A 98 -4.54 14.14 9.96
C ALA A 98 -4.38 13.51 11.35
N TRP A 99 -5.08 12.40 11.59
CA TRP A 99 -5.18 11.73 12.88
C TRP A 99 -5.07 10.20 12.74
N PRO A 100 -3.86 9.62 12.75
CA PRO A 100 -3.61 8.20 12.45
C PRO A 100 -4.32 7.19 13.35
N ASN A 101 -4.79 7.61 14.53
CA ASN A 101 -5.61 6.77 15.39
C ASN A 101 -6.99 6.48 14.78
N ALA A 102 -7.49 7.30 13.86
CA ALA A 102 -8.73 7.04 13.13
C ALA A 102 -8.71 5.68 12.43
N PHE A 103 -7.62 5.37 11.71
CA PHE A 103 -7.44 4.08 11.06
C PHE A 103 -7.37 2.91 12.05
N ARG A 104 -6.96 3.15 13.30
CA ARG A 104 -6.89 2.11 14.33
C ARG A 104 -8.27 1.74 14.87
N ARG A 105 -9.22 2.67 14.87
CA ARG A 105 -10.59 2.47 15.35
C ARG A 105 -11.47 1.67 14.39
N LEU A 106 -11.15 1.65 13.09
CA LEU A 106 -11.90 0.90 12.08
C LEU A 106 -11.68 -0.61 12.23
N ASP A 107 -12.58 -1.31 12.90
CA ASP A 107 -12.51 -2.74 13.26
C ASP A 107 -12.58 -3.74 12.08
N ASP A 108 -12.81 -5.03 12.38
CA ASP A 108 -12.91 -6.11 11.39
C ASP A 108 -14.17 -6.01 10.51
N GLU A 109 -15.29 -5.49 11.04
CA GLU A 109 -16.49 -5.21 10.24
C GLU A 109 -16.18 -4.24 9.11
N TRP A 110 -15.31 -3.25 9.38
CA TRP A 110 -14.83 -2.31 8.38
C TRP A 110 -13.96 -2.94 7.30
N LEU A 111 -13.08 -3.88 7.64
CA LEU A 111 -12.32 -4.62 6.64
C LEU A 111 -13.25 -5.46 5.73
N ALA A 112 -14.27 -6.09 6.30
CA ALA A 112 -15.27 -6.84 5.55
C ALA A 112 -16.10 -5.92 4.63
N ARG A 113 -16.42 -4.71 5.09
CA ARG A 113 -17.10 -3.68 4.30
C ARG A 113 -16.26 -3.23 3.10
N LEU A 114 -14.99 -2.91 3.32
CA LEU A 114 -14.06 -2.52 2.24
C LEU A 114 -13.91 -3.66 1.22
N LYS A 115 -13.72 -4.90 1.70
CA LYS A 115 -13.68 -6.10 0.86
C LYS A 115 -14.95 -6.24 0.00
N THR A 116 -16.13 -6.00 0.57
CA THR A 116 -17.40 -6.07 -0.17
C THR A 116 -17.46 -5.04 -1.30
N VAL A 117 -17.03 -3.80 -1.05
CA VAL A 117 -16.98 -2.76 -2.09
C VAL A 117 -16.01 -3.12 -3.21
N LEU A 118 -14.80 -3.56 -2.85
CA LEU A 118 -13.79 -4.01 -3.81
C LEU A 118 -14.30 -5.15 -4.70
N LEU A 119 -15.04 -6.11 -4.13
CA LEU A 119 -15.60 -7.23 -4.88
C LEU A 119 -16.79 -6.85 -5.76
N LYS A 120 -17.58 -5.83 -5.36
CA LYS A 120 -18.72 -5.34 -6.14
C LYS A 120 -18.27 -4.70 -7.46
N ARG A 121 -17.07 -4.10 -7.49
CA ARG A 121 -16.49 -3.40 -8.65
C ARG A 121 -17.41 -2.33 -9.24
N SER A 122 -18.29 -1.74 -8.42
CA SER A 122 -19.17 -0.65 -8.83
C SER A 122 -18.66 0.68 -8.28
N GLY A 123 -18.91 1.75 -9.04
CA GLY A 123 -18.44 3.09 -8.69
C GLY A 123 -16.93 3.17 -8.64
N GLU A 124 -16.28 3.39 -9.78
CA GLU A 124 -14.82 3.43 -9.97
C GLU A 124 -14.09 4.22 -8.86
N ARG A 125 -14.60 5.41 -8.52
CA ARG A 125 -14.04 6.25 -7.44
C ARG A 125 -14.17 5.64 -6.05
N CYS A 126 -15.31 5.01 -5.75
CA CYS A 126 -15.56 4.35 -4.49
C CYS A 126 -14.67 3.12 -4.33
N HIS A 127 -14.53 2.34 -5.41
CA HIS A 127 -13.61 1.20 -5.49
C HIS A 127 -12.18 1.65 -5.19
N GLN A 128 -11.67 2.65 -5.91
CA GLN A 128 -10.30 3.14 -5.72
C GLN A 128 -10.08 3.63 -4.28
N MET A 129 -11.04 4.39 -3.72
CA MET A 129 -10.93 4.88 -2.35
C MET A 129 -10.99 3.75 -1.30
N ALA A 130 -11.78 2.70 -1.54
CA ALA A 130 -11.81 1.52 -0.68
C ALA A 130 -10.47 0.77 -0.69
N ALA A 131 -9.83 0.66 -1.86
CA ALA A 131 -8.49 0.06 -1.99
C ALA A 131 -7.43 0.90 -1.25
N LEU A 132 -7.50 2.25 -1.39
CA LEU A 132 -6.64 3.17 -0.65
C LEU A 132 -6.80 3.02 0.86
N LEU A 133 -8.03 3.05 1.38
CA LEU A 133 -8.29 2.87 2.81
C LEU A 133 -7.80 1.51 3.32
N MET A 134 -7.98 0.44 2.55
CA MET A 134 -7.46 -0.87 2.92
C MET A 134 -5.93 -0.84 3.06
N CYS A 135 -5.22 -0.13 2.17
CA CYS A 135 -3.78 0.10 2.32
C CYS A 135 -3.48 0.85 3.62
N GLU A 136 -4.14 2.00 3.84
CA GLU A 136 -3.82 2.88 4.98
C GLU A 136 -4.08 2.19 6.34
N ILE A 137 -5.14 1.38 6.43
CA ILE A 137 -5.43 0.57 7.62
C ILE A 137 -4.34 -0.49 7.81
N CYS A 138 -4.02 -1.27 6.77
CA CYS A 138 -2.97 -2.29 6.82
C CYS A 138 -1.58 -1.69 7.07
N GLU A 139 -1.33 -0.45 6.69
CA GLU A 139 -0.06 0.20 6.97
C GLU A 139 -0.04 0.76 8.41
N THR A 140 -1.14 1.31 8.93
CA THR A 140 -1.15 2.06 10.20
C THR A 140 -1.42 1.18 11.42
N ARG A 141 -2.17 0.09 11.25
CA ARG A 141 -2.59 -0.81 12.33
C ARG A 141 -1.99 -2.20 12.13
N GLU A 142 -1.49 -2.79 13.21
CA GLU A 142 -1.18 -4.22 13.24
C GLU A 142 -2.49 -5.00 13.41
N LEU A 143 -2.84 -5.81 12.41
CA LEU A 143 -4.10 -6.54 12.39
C LEU A 143 -4.08 -7.74 13.34
N SER A 144 -5.22 -8.09 13.91
CA SER A 144 -5.40 -9.32 14.70
C SER A 144 -5.44 -10.56 13.81
N LEU A 145 -5.42 -11.77 14.40
CA LEU A 145 -5.60 -13.00 13.60
C LEU A 145 -7.00 -13.07 12.97
N SER A 146 -8.02 -12.56 13.67
CA SER A 146 -9.41 -12.46 13.18
C SER A 146 -9.49 -11.55 11.96
N ASP A 147 -8.86 -10.37 12.04
CA ASP A 147 -8.78 -9.43 10.90
C ASP A 147 -8.18 -10.10 9.65
N LEU A 148 -7.12 -10.90 9.84
CA LEU A 148 -6.43 -11.58 8.75
C LEU A 148 -7.25 -12.71 8.13
N GLU A 149 -8.25 -13.26 8.85
CA GLU A 149 -9.22 -14.21 8.28
C GLU A 149 -10.13 -13.57 7.23
N THR A 150 -10.37 -12.25 7.31
CA THR A 150 -11.09 -11.49 6.28
C THR A 150 -10.39 -11.55 4.91
N PHE A 151 -9.05 -11.65 4.90
CA PHE A 151 -8.25 -11.84 3.69
C PHE A 151 -8.12 -13.32 3.31
N ASP A 152 -9.25 -13.90 2.92
CA ASP A 152 -9.29 -15.26 2.39
C ASP A 152 -8.66 -15.37 0.99
N ALA A 153 -8.38 -16.60 0.56
CA ALA A 153 -7.77 -16.87 -0.74
C ALA A 153 -8.64 -16.42 -1.93
N SER A 154 -9.97 -16.39 -1.77
CA SER A 154 -10.88 -15.95 -2.84
C SER A 154 -10.75 -14.45 -3.06
N PHE A 155 -10.76 -13.67 -1.99
CA PHE A 155 -10.55 -12.23 -2.04
C PHE A 155 -9.18 -11.88 -2.64
N LEU A 156 -8.12 -12.50 -2.16
CA LEU A 156 -6.76 -12.23 -2.65
C LEU A 156 -6.59 -12.64 -4.13
N ASN A 157 -7.25 -13.72 -4.56
CA ASN A 157 -7.29 -14.10 -5.97
C ASN A 157 -8.02 -13.05 -6.82
N ASN A 158 -9.16 -12.55 -6.34
CA ASN A 158 -9.90 -11.46 -7.00
C ASN A 158 -9.07 -10.17 -7.06
N LEU A 159 -8.34 -9.83 -6.00
CA LEU A 159 -7.44 -8.67 -5.98
C LEU A 159 -6.33 -8.80 -7.02
N ALA A 160 -5.70 -9.96 -7.12
CA ALA A 160 -4.73 -10.24 -8.17
C ALA A 160 -5.34 -10.16 -9.58
N GLU A 161 -6.57 -10.66 -9.78
CA GLU A 161 -7.28 -10.54 -11.06
C GLU A 161 -7.63 -9.10 -11.42
N MET A 162 -7.96 -8.26 -10.44
CA MET A 162 -8.18 -6.83 -10.68
C MET A 162 -6.91 -6.16 -11.18
N ILE A 163 -5.76 -6.45 -10.55
CA ILE A 163 -4.46 -5.93 -11.01
C ILE A 163 -4.19 -6.34 -12.47
N GLU A 164 -4.43 -7.61 -12.83
CA GLU A 164 -4.23 -8.07 -14.20
C GLU A 164 -5.18 -7.45 -15.23
N GLN A 165 -6.34 -6.94 -14.80
CA GLN A 165 -7.31 -6.28 -15.68
C GLN A 165 -6.99 -4.80 -15.94
N THR A 166 -6.11 -4.19 -15.13
CA THR A 166 -5.70 -2.77 -15.26
C THR A 166 -4.58 -2.53 -16.29
N GLY A 167 -4.28 -3.49 -17.18
CA GLY A 167 -3.13 -3.46 -18.09
C GLY A 167 -3.08 -2.36 -19.17
N SER A 168 -3.96 -1.36 -19.15
CA SER A 168 -3.89 -0.17 -20.00
C SER A 168 -3.32 1.04 -19.25
N ALA A 169 -2.45 1.82 -19.91
CA ALA A 169 -1.79 3.01 -19.35
C ALA A 169 -2.74 4.13 -18.86
N GLU A 170 -4.04 4.01 -19.13
CA GLU A 170 -5.06 4.95 -18.67
C GLU A 170 -5.39 4.79 -17.17
N ASN A 171 -5.07 3.64 -16.55
CA ASN A 171 -5.44 3.31 -15.16
C ASN A 171 -4.24 3.16 -14.22
N GLU A 172 -3.12 3.85 -14.47
CA GLU A 172 -1.89 3.73 -13.66
C GLU A 172 -2.12 3.98 -12.16
N GLU A 173 -2.97 4.93 -11.78
CA GLU A 173 -3.25 5.26 -10.37
C GLU A 173 -4.04 4.15 -9.66
N GLU A 174 -5.02 3.57 -10.34
CA GLU A 174 -5.80 2.44 -9.84
C GLU A 174 -4.91 1.21 -9.69
N ASN A 175 -4.10 0.91 -10.70
CA ASN A 175 -3.14 -0.19 -10.66
C ASN A 175 -2.17 -0.04 -9.47
N TYR A 176 -1.54 1.15 -9.33
CA TYR A 176 -0.64 1.46 -8.23
C TYR A 176 -1.30 1.17 -6.88
N THR A 177 -2.54 1.63 -6.72
CA THR A 177 -3.32 1.46 -5.50
C THR A 177 -3.59 -0.02 -5.20
N LEU A 178 -3.98 -0.82 -6.19
CA LEU A 178 -4.27 -2.24 -6.01
C LEU A 178 -3.01 -3.05 -5.69
N VAL A 179 -1.88 -2.77 -6.36
CA VAL A 179 -0.58 -3.40 -6.06
C VAL A 179 -0.15 -3.04 -4.64
N ARG A 180 -0.31 -1.77 -4.23
CA ARG A 180 -0.02 -1.32 -2.87
C ARG A 180 -0.88 -2.03 -1.83
N ALA A 181 -2.17 -2.23 -2.12
CA ALA A 181 -3.08 -2.95 -1.23
C ALA A 181 -2.62 -4.40 -1.03
N LEU A 182 -2.27 -5.09 -2.11
CA LEU A 182 -1.75 -6.45 -2.05
C LEU A 182 -0.47 -6.54 -1.20
N LEU A 183 0.46 -5.58 -1.38
CA LEU A 183 1.72 -5.52 -0.64
C LEU A 183 1.53 -5.19 0.84
N ALA A 184 0.60 -4.28 1.17
CA ALA A 184 0.26 -3.94 2.54
C ALA A 184 -0.36 -5.15 3.27
N ILE A 185 -1.27 -5.88 2.62
CA ILE A 185 -1.83 -7.12 3.16
C ILE A 185 -0.74 -8.18 3.35
N HIS A 186 0.15 -8.34 2.36
CA HIS A 186 1.29 -9.24 2.47
C HIS A 186 2.16 -8.92 3.70
N ASP A 187 2.47 -7.65 3.94
CA ASP A 187 3.33 -7.27 5.06
C ASP A 187 2.66 -7.55 6.41
N GLN A 188 1.33 -7.45 6.51
CA GLN A 188 0.61 -7.89 7.72
C GLN A 188 0.84 -9.38 8.01
N PHE A 189 0.76 -10.26 7.00
CA PHE A 189 1.12 -11.66 7.16
C PHE A 189 2.61 -11.86 7.47
N ALA A 190 3.51 -11.11 6.82
CA ALA A 190 4.95 -11.22 7.04
C ALA A 190 5.36 -10.79 8.45
N GLN A 191 4.80 -9.68 8.96
CA GLN A 191 5.03 -9.17 10.31
C GLN A 191 4.59 -10.17 11.37
N LYS A 192 3.38 -10.75 11.26
CA LYS A 192 2.92 -11.80 12.19
C LYS A 192 3.82 -13.03 12.22
N ASN A 193 4.50 -13.30 11.11
CA ASN A 193 5.39 -14.44 10.99
C ASN A 193 6.85 -14.14 11.30
N PHE A 194 7.22 -12.88 11.55
CA PHE A 194 8.62 -12.44 11.65
C PHE A 194 9.38 -13.15 12.78
N ALA A 195 8.79 -13.22 13.98
CA ALA A 195 9.41 -13.86 15.14
C ALA A 195 9.12 -15.37 15.20
N ARG A 196 7.93 -15.79 14.75
CA ARG A 196 7.48 -17.18 14.73
C ARG A 196 6.50 -17.34 13.59
N SER A 197 6.60 -18.44 12.83
CA SER A 197 5.57 -18.77 11.84
C SER A 197 4.30 -19.20 12.57
N VAL A 198 3.31 -18.29 12.63
CA VAL A 198 2.01 -18.49 13.29
C VAL A 198 0.92 -18.78 12.26
N ILE A 199 0.98 -18.16 11.09
CA ILE A 199 -0.04 -18.27 10.05
C ILE A 199 0.60 -18.36 8.65
N PRO A 200 -0.02 -19.05 7.68
CA PRO A 200 0.45 -18.99 6.31
C PRO A 200 0.28 -17.59 5.73
N ASN A 201 1.25 -17.14 4.92
CA ASN A 201 1.09 -15.92 4.14
C ASN A 201 0.24 -16.20 2.90
N ARG A 202 -1.08 -15.98 3.03
CA ARG A 202 -2.06 -16.31 1.98
C ARG A 202 -1.83 -15.53 0.68
N VAL A 203 -1.22 -14.34 0.74
CA VAL A 203 -0.84 -13.60 -0.47
C VAL A 203 0.15 -14.43 -1.28
N ILE A 204 1.19 -14.96 -0.63
CA ILE A 204 2.19 -15.81 -1.28
C ILE A 204 1.56 -17.11 -1.78
N GLU A 205 0.68 -17.75 -1.01
CA GLU A 205 -0.02 -18.97 -1.43
C GLU A 205 -0.88 -18.77 -2.70
N VAL A 206 -1.54 -17.62 -2.82
CA VAL A 206 -2.31 -17.26 -4.01
C VAL A 206 -1.37 -17.02 -5.19
N LEU A 207 -0.31 -16.24 -4.99
CA LEU A 207 0.64 -15.94 -6.07
C LEU A 207 1.38 -17.19 -6.59
N GLN A 208 1.68 -18.16 -5.73
CA GLN A 208 2.26 -19.44 -6.13
C GLN A 208 1.38 -20.19 -7.15
N LYS A 209 0.06 -20.06 -7.07
CA LYS A 209 -0.89 -20.70 -7.98
C LYS A 209 -1.13 -19.89 -9.25
N ARG A 210 -0.64 -18.65 -9.29
CA ARG A 210 -0.92 -17.65 -10.33
C ARG A 210 0.34 -17.15 -11.03
N ILE A 211 1.45 -17.88 -10.97
CA ILE A 211 2.72 -17.45 -11.59
C ILE A 211 2.52 -17.06 -13.07
N ASP A 212 1.84 -17.91 -13.84
CA ASP A 212 1.60 -17.67 -15.28
C ASP A 212 0.49 -16.64 -15.56
N GLN A 213 -0.16 -16.12 -14.51
CA GLN A 213 -1.29 -15.19 -14.56
C GLN A 213 -0.97 -13.87 -13.83
N SER A 214 0.31 -13.59 -13.54
CA SER A 214 0.73 -12.43 -12.73
C SER A 214 1.68 -11.50 -13.49
N LYS A 215 1.47 -11.36 -14.80
CA LYS A 215 2.35 -10.57 -15.66
C LYS A 215 2.21 -9.07 -15.34
N THR A 216 0.99 -8.56 -15.30
CA THR A 216 0.72 -7.14 -15.03
C THR A 216 1.17 -6.80 -13.61
N LEU A 217 0.93 -7.68 -12.64
CA LEU A 217 1.40 -7.54 -11.27
C LEU A 217 2.94 -7.40 -11.20
N SER A 218 3.68 -8.29 -11.88
CA SER A 218 5.15 -8.28 -11.85
C SER A 218 5.72 -7.02 -12.52
N GLU A 219 5.20 -6.64 -13.69
CA GLU A 219 5.60 -5.41 -14.41
C GLU A 219 5.35 -4.16 -13.54
N ASN A 220 4.17 -4.04 -12.93
CA ASN A 220 3.83 -2.90 -12.10
C ASN A 220 4.60 -2.89 -10.78
N PHE A 221 4.85 -4.05 -10.17
CA PHE A 221 5.71 -4.12 -9.00
C PHE A 221 7.09 -3.53 -9.30
N ILE A 222 7.71 -3.90 -10.42
CA ILE A 222 9.05 -3.41 -10.80
C ILE A 222 9.02 -1.90 -11.05
N PHE A 223 7.99 -1.43 -11.74
CA PHE A 223 7.78 -0.01 -12.00
C PHE A 223 7.71 0.80 -10.70
N ILE A 224 6.92 0.32 -9.74
CA ILE A 224 6.77 0.93 -8.41
C ILE A 224 8.09 0.83 -7.63
N PHE A 225 8.72 -0.35 -7.63
CA PHE A 225 9.93 -0.61 -6.84
C PHE A 225 11.09 0.29 -7.24
N ASN A 226 11.20 0.60 -8.53
CA ASN A 226 12.23 1.49 -9.05
C ASN A 226 12.00 2.98 -8.71
N ARG A 227 10.79 3.37 -8.29
CA ARG A 227 10.38 4.76 -8.07
C ARG A 227 9.90 5.07 -6.65
N GLU A 228 9.71 4.05 -5.81
CA GLU A 228 9.19 4.23 -4.45
C GLU A 228 10.24 4.90 -3.57
N GLU A 229 9.89 6.04 -2.99
CA GLU A 229 10.76 6.83 -2.12
C GLU A 229 10.42 6.62 -0.65
N ASP A 230 9.15 6.28 -0.35
CA ASP A 230 8.71 6.05 1.02
C ASP A 230 9.49 4.88 1.64
N ARG A 231 10.14 5.17 2.76
CA ARG A 231 11.01 4.22 3.46
C ARG A 231 10.27 2.94 3.84
N LYS A 232 9.06 3.07 4.37
CA LYS A 232 8.29 1.94 4.88
C LYS A 232 7.84 1.05 3.73
N ARG A 233 7.33 1.64 2.64
CA ARG A 233 6.95 0.91 1.43
C ARG A 233 8.13 0.22 0.77
N ARG A 234 9.30 0.86 0.70
CA ARG A 234 10.54 0.21 0.25
C ARG A 234 10.89 -1.04 1.07
N ILE A 235 10.74 -1.00 2.40
CA ILE A 235 10.95 -2.18 3.26
C ILE A 235 9.90 -3.27 2.96
N ILE A 236 8.62 -2.91 2.84
CA ILE A 236 7.54 -3.84 2.49
C ILE A 236 7.86 -4.58 1.19
N MET A 237 8.25 -3.83 0.16
CA MET A 237 8.60 -4.38 -1.16
C MET A 237 9.85 -5.27 -1.11
N ALA A 238 10.88 -4.85 -0.37
CA ALA A 238 12.09 -5.66 -0.18
C ALA A 238 11.79 -6.98 0.55
N ARG A 239 10.93 -6.97 1.58
CA ARG A 239 10.48 -8.18 2.27
C ARG A 239 9.65 -9.09 1.38
N PHE A 240 8.77 -8.50 0.56
CA PHE A 240 8.00 -9.27 -0.43
C PHE A 240 8.94 -10.00 -1.40
N LEU A 241 9.93 -9.30 -1.96
CA LEU A 241 10.97 -9.91 -2.80
C LEU A 241 11.73 -11.00 -2.06
N GLU A 242 12.12 -10.76 -0.80
CA GLU A 242 12.87 -11.70 0.03
C GLU A 242 12.09 -13.02 0.18
N ILE A 243 10.80 -12.95 0.49
CA ILE A 243 9.93 -14.12 0.66
C ILE A 243 9.68 -14.84 -0.67
N VAL A 244 9.38 -14.09 -1.74
CA VAL A 244 9.12 -14.68 -3.07
C VAL A 244 10.37 -15.39 -3.61
N LEU A 245 11.54 -14.72 -3.58
CA LEU A 245 12.79 -15.26 -4.12
C LEU A 245 13.33 -16.44 -3.30
N SER A 246 13.09 -16.45 -1.98
CA SER A 246 13.48 -17.57 -1.11
C SER A 246 12.58 -18.80 -1.30
N SER A 247 11.37 -18.63 -1.82
CA SER A 247 10.38 -19.70 -1.98
C SER A 247 10.57 -20.43 -3.31
N THR A 248 10.88 -21.73 -3.28
CA THR A 248 11.06 -22.55 -4.49
C THR A 248 9.81 -22.60 -5.37
N SER A 249 8.62 -22.46 -4.77
CA SER A 249 7.33 -22.46 -5.45
C SER A 249 6.87 -21.08 -5.91
N ALA A 250 7.51 -19.97 -5.50
CA ALA A 250 7.09 -18.62 -5.86
C ALA A 250 8.16 -17.82 -6.64
N ARG A 251 9.44 -18.19 -6.54
CA ARG A 251 10.56 -17.46 -7.16
C ARG A 251 10.43 -17.26 -8.67
N ASN A 252 9.67 -18.12 -9.35
CA ASN A 252 9.38 -18.02 -10.78
C ASN A 252 8.31 -16.97 -11.13
N LEU A 253 7.79 -16.22 -10.14
CA LEU A 253 6.93 -15.06 -10.38
C LEU A 253 7.62 -13.99 -11.25
N TRP A 254 8.94 -13.88 -11.13
CA TRP A 254 9.74 -12.90 -11.88
C TRP A 254 10.28 -13.50 -13.17
N TYR A 255 10.14 -12.77 -14.27
CA TYR A 255 10.83 -13.13 -15.52
C TYR A 255 12.32 -12.87 -15.39
N THR A 256 13.11 -13.49 -16.28
CA THR A 256 14.58 -13.33 -16.27
C THR A 256 15.02 -11.88 -16.49
N ASN A 257 14.28 -11.12 -17.29
CA ASN A 257 14.52 -9.69 -17.52
C ASN A 257 14.27 -8.87 -16.26
N ASP A 258 13.20 -9.18 -15.53
CA ASP A 258 12.82 -8.50 -14.29
C ASP A 258 13.89 -8.65 -13.21
N LEU A 259 14.46 -9.85 -13.09
CA LEU A 259 15.54 -10.12 -12.13
C LEU A 259 16.78 -9.24 -12.39
N GLY A 260 17.05 -8.91 -13.66
CA GLY A 260 18.07 -7.93 -14.06
C GLY A 260 17.80 -6.55 -13.48
N ILE A 261 16.59 -6.05 -13.72
CA ILE A 261 16.14 -4.73 -13.27
C ILE A 261 16.11 -4.68 -11.73
N ILE A 262 15.56 -5.70 -11.07
CA ILE A 262 15.53 -5.79 -9.61
C ILE A 262 16.94 -5.76 -9.05
N LEU A 263 17.89 -6.51 -9.64
CA LEU A 263 19.28 -6.49 -9.20
C LEU A 263 19.93 -5.11 -9.37
N ASP A 264 19.70 -4.43 -10.49
CA ASP A 264 20.19 -3.04 -10.69
C ASP A 264 19.64 -2.09 -9.62
N VAL A 265 18.34 -2.16 -9.34
CA VAL A 265 17.71 -1.35 -8.28
C VAL A 265 18.32 -1.69 -6.93
N VAL A 266 18.41 -2.97 -6.56
CA VAL A 266 18.96 -3.39 -5.25
C VAL A 266 20.42 -2.96 -5.08
N ILE A 267 21.26 -3.08 -6.11
CA ILE A 267 22.66 -2.62 -6.08
C ILE A 267 22.72 -1.10 -5.84
N ARG A 268 21.93 -0.33 -6.61
CA ARG A 268 21.85 1.13 -6.50
C ARG A 268 21.37 1.55 -5.11
N GLU A 269 20.24 1.02 -4.66
CA GLU A 269 19.64 1.39 -3.39
C GLU A 269 20.55 1.01 -2.22
N THR A 270 21.17 -0.18 -2.23
CA THR A 270 22.13 -0.61 -1.20
C THR A 270 23.29 0.39 -1.02
N ASN A 271 23.75 1.05 -2.09
CA ASN A 271 24.80 2.09 -1.99
C ASN A 271 24.30 3.44 -1.47
N ASN A 272 23.00 3.71 -1.63
CA ASN A 272 22.40 5.02 -1.39
C ASN A 272 21.59 5.08 -0.09
N VAL A 273 21.41 3.96 0.62
CA VAL A 273 20.71 3.98 1.92
C VAL A 273 21.51 4.80 2.93
N ASP A 274 20.80 5.63 3.70
CA ASP A 274 21.36 6.37 4.83
C ASP A 274 22.06 5.40 5.81
N ALA A 275 23.25 5.76 6.27
CA ALA A 275 24.04 4.95 7.21
C ALA A 275 23.29 4.67 8.53
N GLU A 276 22.36 5.54 8.92
CA GLU A 276 21.54 5.35 10.10
C GLU A 276 20.39 4.35 9.89
N ASP A 277 19.93 4.14 8.65
CA ASP A 277 18.81 3.27 8.32
C ASP A 277 19.23 1.81 8.08
N GLU A 278 19.71 1.17 9.15
CA GLU A 278 20.14 -0.23 9.11
C GLU A 278 19.05 -1.19 8.61
N MET A 279 17.79 -0.92 8.96
CA MET A 279 16.68 -1.81 8.62
C MET A 279 16.43 -1.86 7.12
N LEU A 280 16.39 -0.71 6.45
CA LEU A 280 16.25 -0.66 5.00
C LEU A 280 17.52 -1.24 4.33
N HIS A 281 18.70 -0.87 4.82
CA HIS A 281 19.96 -1.35 4.27
C HIS A 281 20.08 -2.89 4.35
N HIS A 282 19.77 -3.49 5.50
CA HIS A 282 19.77 -4.94 5.64
C HIS A 282 18.73 -5.61 4.74
N SER A 283 17.59 -4.95 4.51
CA SER A 283 16.54 -5.51 3.64
C SER A 283 17.00 -5.61 2.19
N TYR A 284 17.78 -4.65 1.68
CA TYR A 284 18.41 -4.78 0.36
C TYR A 284 19.60 -5.75 0.33
N ILE A 285 20.47 -5.73 1.35
CA ILE A 285 21.62 -6.65 1.43
C ILE A 285 21.16 -8.11 1.35
N ARG A 286 20.05 -8.48 2.01
CA ARG A 286 19.52 -9.85 1.99
C ARG A 286 19.00 -10.29 0.61
N LEU A 287 18.65 -9.36 -0.27
CA LEU A 287 18.18 -9.68 -1.63
C LEU A 287 19.33 -10.07 -2.58
N LEU A 288 20.52 -9.48 -2.40
CA LEU A 288 21.68 -9.71 -3.26
C LEU A 288 22.04 -11.20 -3.45
N PRO A 289 22.21 -12.03 -2.39
CA PRO A 289 22.48 -13.46 -2.56
C PRO A 289 21.32 -14.20 -3.22
N LEU A 290 20.06 -13.84 -2.93
CA LEU A 290 18.88 -14.48 -3.52
C LEU A 290 18.79 -14.24 -5.03
N LEU A 291 19.10 -13.02 -5.48
CA LEU A 291 19.13 -12.64 -6.89
C LEU A 291 20.30 -13.30 -7.62
N LEU A 292 21.50 -13.26 -7.04
CA LEU A 292 22.70 -13.84 -7.67
C LEU A 292 22.63 -15.37 -7.81
N ARG A 293 21.92 -16.05 -6.91
CA ARG A 293 21.75 -17.51 -6.92
C ARG A 293 20.44 -17.96 -7.55
N HIS A 294 19.70 -17.05 -8.18
CA HIS A 294 18.45 -17.41 -8.82
C HIS A 294 18.70 -18.47 -9.91
N PRO A 295 18.03 -19.64 -9.89
CA PRO A 295 18.38 -20.78 -10.74
C PRO A 295 18.17 -20.52 -12.24
N ASN A 296 17.27 -19.62 -12.59
CA ASN A 296 16.91 -19.33 -13.98
C ASN A 296 17.78 -18.23 -14.60
N VAL A 297 18.76 -17.69 -13.87
CA VAL A 297 19.61 -16.61 -14.36
C VAL A 297 21.08 -16.98 -14.22
N THR A 298 21.84 -16.77 -15.30
CA THR A 298 23.30 -16.88 -15.27
C THR A 298 23.90 -15.49 -15.35
N TRP A 299 24.40 -14.99 -14.22
CA TRP A 299 25.07 -13.70 -14.16
C TRP A 299 26.51 -13.81 -14.68
N SER A 300 26.97 -12.76 -15.36
CA SER A 300 28.38 -12.66 -15.76
C SER A 300 29.29 -12.59 -14.53
N GLU A 301 30.51 -13.08 -14.67
CA GLU A 301 31.51 -13.04 -13.60
C GLU A 301 31.76 -11.61 -13.10
N ARG A 302 31.82 -10.65 -14.02
CA ARG A 302 31.93 -9.22 -13.69
C ARG A 302 30.79 -8.74 -12.78
N ARG A 303 29.56 -9.19 -13.03
CA ARG A 303 28.38 -8.78 -12.25
C ARG A 303 28.38 -9.37 -10.84
N LYS A 304 28.87 -10.62 -10.70
CA LYS A 304 29.09 -11.22 -9.37
C LYS A 304 30.15 -10.45 -8.59
N GLN A 305 31.28 -10.15 -9.22
CA GLN A 305 32.36 -9.38 -8.62
C GLN A 305 31.94 -7.96 -8.22
N GLU A 306 31.04 -7.32 -8.97
CA GLU A 306 30.45 -6.02 -8.61
C GLU A 306 29.73 -6.09 -7.25
N VAL A 307 28.82 -7.06 -7.09
CA VAL A 307 28.07 -7.27 -5.85
C VAL A 307 28.99 -7.68 -4.70
N GLU A 308 29.94 -8.56 -4.93
CA GLU A 308 30.92 -8.97 -3.92
C GLU A 308 31.76 -7.79 -3.44
N LYS A 309 32.28 -6.99 -4.37
CA LYS A 309 33.03 -5.77 -4.04
C LYS A 309 32.18 -4.79 -3.23
N GLN A 310 30.91 -4.63 -3.59
CA GLN A 310 30.00 -3.77 -2.84
C GLN A 310 29.83 -4.27 -1.39
N LEU A 311 29.55 -5.55 -1.20
CA LEU A 311 29.37 -6.14 0.12
C LEU A 311 30.65 -6.09 0.97
N VAL A 312 31.82 -6.32 0.36
CA VAL A 312 33.13 -6.15 1.02
C VAL A 312 33.32 -4.70 1.46
N GLY A 313 33.00 -3.73 0.60
CA GLY A 313 33.07 -2.30 0.93
C GLY A 313 32.17 -1.93 2.12
N ILE A 314 30.96 -2.49 2.19
CA ILE A 314 30.05 -2.29 3.32
C ILE A 314 30.62 -2.92 4.61
N ARG A 315 31.09 -4.17 4.54
CA ARG A 315 31.66 -4.90 5.69
C ARG A 315 32.86 -4.18 6.31
N ASP A 316 33.78 -3.73 5.46
CA ASP A 316 35.07 -3.15 5.86
C ASP A 316 35.00 -1.63 6.05
N GLY A 317 33.80 -1.04 5.91
CA GLY A 317 33.58 0.39 6.05
C GLY A 317 33.95 0.91 7.46
N PRO A 318 34.65 2.07 7.58
CA PRO A 318 35.18 2.56 8.85
C PRO A 318 34.10 2.93 9.88
N PHE A 319 32.88 3.22 9.44
CA PHE A 319 31.76 3.65 10.30
C PHE A 319 30.56 2.71 10.24
N VAL A 320 30.71 1.51 9.67
CA VAL A 320 29.60 0.56 9.59
C VAL A 320 29.27 0.01 10.98
N LYS A 321 27.99 0.04 11.34
CA LYS A 321 27.46 -0.55 12.57
C LYS A 321 27.68 -2.07 12.57
N SER A 322 27.86 -2.65 13.75
CA SER A 322 28.20 -4.08 13.88
C SER A 322 27.14 -5.01 13.29
N SER A 323 25.87 -4.64 13.36
CA SER A 323 24.74 -5.38 12.79
C SER A 323 24.79 -5.40 11.27
N THR A 324 25.00 -4.25 10.62
CA THR A 324 25.18 -4.16 9.17
C THR A 324 26.40 -4.93 8.69
N ARG A 325 27.52 -4.88 9.42
CA ARG A 325 28.71 -5.69 9.12
C ARG A 325 28.39 -7.18 9.08
N LYS A 326 27.73 -7.69 10.13
CA LYS A 326 27.30 -9.10 10.20
C LYS A 326 26.32 -9.48 9.08
N CYS A 327 25.43 -8.56 8.70
CA CYS A 327 24.51 -8.76 7.59
C CYS A 327 25.27 -8.92 6.26
N ALA A 328 26.24 -8.04 5.98
CA ALA A 328 27.08 -8.11 4.78
C ALA A 328 27.97 -9.37 4.76
N GLU A 329 28.56 -9.75 5.90
CA GLU A 329 29.32 -10.99 6.04
C GLU A 329 28.48 -12.22 5.70
N ARG A 330 27.24 -12.28 6.22
CA ARG A 330 26.33 -13.37 5.93
C ARG A 330 25.95 -13.41 4.45
N ALA A 331 25.65 -12.27 3.83
CA ALA A 331 25.35 -12.20 2.40
C ALA A 331 26.52 -12.69 1.53
N LEU A 332 27.76 -12.30 1.88
CA LEU A 332 28.96 -12.80 1.20
C LEU A 332 29.10 -14.32 1.34
N MET A 333 28.91 -14.86 2.54
CA MET A 333 28.93 -16.31 2.75
C MET A 333 27.87 -17.03 1.91
N ASP A 334 26.66 -16.47 1.84
CA ASP A 334 25.57 -17.07 1.08
C ASP A 334 25.83 -17.02 -0.44
N ILE A 335 26.51 -15.99 -0.96
CA ILE A 335 26.97 -15.95 -2.36
C ILE A 335 28.01 -17.03 -2.64
N LEU A 336 28.99 -17.20 -1.75
CA LEU A 336 30.12 -18.11 -1.93
C LEU A 336 29.82 -19.59 -1.64
N ARG A 337 28.64 -19.90 -1.08
CA ARG A 337 28.23 -21.30 -0.91
C ARG A 337 28.20 -22.00 -2.28
N PRO A 338 28.67 -23.25 -2.39
CA PRO A 338 28.58 -23.99 -3.65
C PRO A 338 27.14 -24.20 -4.13
#